data_AF-A0A560D1V3-F1
#
_entry.id   AF-A0A560D1V3-F1
#
_cell.length_a   1.000
_cell.length_b   1.000
_cell.length_c   1.000
_cell.angle_alpha   90.00
_cell.angle_beta   90.00
_cell.angle_gamma   90.00
#
_symmetry.space_group_name_H-M   'P 1'
#
loop_
_entity.id
_entity.type
_entity.pdbx_description
1 polymer ?
#
loop_
_entity_poly.entity_id
_entity_poly.type
_entity_poly.pdbx_seq_one_letter_code
_entity_poly.pdbx_strand_id
1 'polypeptide(L)'
;MNELHQLIEQRGAPHEVVERAKPLIATARHLADAVDVLRTVTKNAAADRTRTAEGQRGFVRTHIIDGTSTSLRKARSQAKQCRDDLATWTKRLVPPTGDKSDLETAVVRSDIRAMFRGMPAPERMQFLAKLDHPVEVYSALLSGPTLLSGISEAQRAKLLDNYRSQFHAADMQLIAQQEDAIAFLDAVSSTVVNEAARTGGWQSHEFSKLIEEAN
;
A
#
# COMPACT_ATOMS: atom_id res chain seq x y z
N MET A 1 -1.73 26.40 -13.64
CA MET A 1 -1.35 25.13 -12.99
C MET A 1 -1.90 25.18 -11.57
N ASN A 2 -2.70 24.18 -11.19
CA ASN A 2 -3.34 24.12 -9.87
C ASN A 2 -2.31 23.73 -8.78
N GLU A 3 -2.57 24.14 -7.54
CA GLU A 3 -1.77 23.79 -6.34
C GLU A 3 -1.56 22.28 -6.22
N LEU A 4 -2.55 21.47 -6.64
CA LEU A 4 -2.45 20.01 -6.63
C LEU A 4 -1.40 19.49 -7.61
N HIS A 5 -1.28 20.06 -8.82
CA HIS A 5 -0.20 19.71 -9.76
C HIS A 5 1.16 20.11 -9.21
N GLN A 6 1.29 21.30 -8.62
CA GLN A 6 2.55 21.73 -8.00
C GLN A 6 2.97 20.78 -6.88
N LEU A 7 2.02 20.34 -6.05
CA LEU A 7 2.26 19.38 -4.98
C LEU A 7 2.68 18.02 -5.55
N ILE A 8 2.07 17.56 -6.64
CA ILE A 8 2.45 16.31 -7.32
C ILE A 8 3.84 16.40 -7.94
N GLU A 9 4.22 17.52 -8.57
CA GLU A 9 5.57 17.66 -9.11
C GLU A 9 6.62 17.71 -7.98
N GLN A 10 6.33 18.40 -6.88
CA GLN A 10 7.27 18.49 -5.74
C GLN A 10 7.40 17.19 -4.96
N ARG A 11 6.29 16.48 -4.71
CA ARG A 11 6.25 15.29 -3.84
C ARG A 11 6.21 13.96 -4.60
N GLY A 12 5.87 14.00 -5.89
CA GLY A 12 5.82 12.82 -6.76
C GLY A 12 7.16 12.46 -7.38
N ALA A 13 8.07 13.43 -7.56
CA ALA A 13 9.37 13.21 -8.18
C ALA A 13 10.20 12.07 -7.56
N PRO A 14 10.26 11.87 -6.22
CA PRO A 14 10.96 10.74 -5.62
C PRO A 14 10.40 9.37 -6.05
N HIS A 15 9.11 9.30 -6.35
CA HIS A 15 8.43 8.06 -6.73
C HIS A 15 8.58 7.75 -8.23
N GLU A 16 8.92 8.73 -9.07
CA GLU A 16 9.10 8.49 -10.51
C GLU A 16 10.34 7.68 -10.85
N VAL A 17 11.34 7.71 -9.96
CA VAL A 17 12.57 6.92 -10.08
C VAL A 17 12.28 5.43 -9.87
N VAL A 18 11.17 5.09 -9.21
CA VAL A 18 10.75 3.71 -8.93
C VAL A 18 9.77 3.27 -10.01
N GLU A 19 10.19 2.38 -10.92
CA GLU A 19 9.36 1.90 -12.04
C GLU A 19 7.96 1.44 -11.62
N ARG A 20 7.85 0.74 -10.48
CA ARG A 20 6.58 0.24 -9.94
C ARG A 20 5.65 1.33 -9.42
N ALA A 21 6.16 2.52 -9.09
CA ALA A 21 5.39 3.63 -8.56
C ALA A 21 4.95 4.62 -9.65
N LYS A 22 5.58 4.62 -10.83
CA LYS A 22 5.19 5.48 -11.97
C LYS A 22 3.69 5.43 -12.31
N PRO A 23 3.03 4.27 -12.34
CA PRO A 23 1.59 4.21 -12.62
C PRO A 23 0.75 4.95 -11.56
N LEU A 24 1.18 4.96 -10.29
CA LEU A 24 0.47 5.64 -9.21
C LEU A 24 0.58 7.16 -9.38
N ILE A 25 1.76 7.66 -9.73
CA ILE A 25 2.00 9.08 -10.00
C ILE A 25 1.23 9.56 -11.23
N ALA A 26 1.20 8.76 -12.31
CA ALA A 26 0.39 9.07 -13.48
C ALA A 26 -1.11 9.18 -13.12
N THR A 27 -1.61 8.28 -12.28
CA THR A 27 -3.00 8.35 -11.79
C THR A 27 -3.24 9.56 -10.88
N ALA A 28 -2.28 9.94 -10.04
CA ALA A 28 -2.35 11.16 -9.24
C ALA A 28 -2.44 12.42 -10.14
N ARG A 29 -1.67 12.49 -11.24
CA ARG A 29 -1.77 13.59 -12.22
C ARG A 29 -3.15 13.62 -12.89
N HIS A 30 -3.68 12.47 -13.32
CA HIS A 30 -5.03 12.41 -13.88
C HIS A 30 -6.12 12.86 -12.90
N LEU A 31 -5.94 12.60 -11.60
CA LEU A 31 -6.84 13.14 -10.58
C LEU A 31 -6.74 14.67 -10.47
N ALA A 32 -5.53 15.23 -10.57
CA ALA A 32 -5.36 16.68 -10.59
C ALA A 32 -5.99 17.32 -11.85
N ASP A 33 -5.85 16.70 -13.01
CA ASP A 33 -6.52 17.13 -14.24
C ASP A 33 -8.05 17.14 -14.06
N ALA A 34 -8.61 16.11 -13.38
CA ALA A 34 -10.04 16.04 -13.10
C ALA A 34 -10.52 17.21 -12.22
N VAL A 35 -9.68 17.72 -11.31
CA VAL A 35 -9.99 18.93 -10.52
C VAL A 35 -10.00 20.19 -11.39
N ASP A 36 -9.07 20.29 -12.34
CA ASP A 36 -9.03 21.45 -13.26
C ASP A 36 -10.22 21.46 -14.22
N VAL A 37 -10.62 20.29 -14.71
CA VAL A 37 -11.87 20.11 -15.47
C VAL A 37 -13.07 20.52 -14.62
N LEU A 38 -13.14 20.04 -13.36
CA LEU A 38 -14.21 20.40 -12.44
C LEU A 38 -14.33 21.93 -12.25
N ARG A 39 -13.20 22.61 -12.02
CA ARG A 39 -13.18 24.08 -11.87
C ARG A 39 -13.65 24.79 -13.13
N THR A 40 -13.28 24.28 -14.30
CA THR A 40 -13.72 24.81 -15.59
C THR A 40 -15.22 24.62 -15.79
N VAL A 41 -15.75 23.44 -15.47
CA VAL A 41 -17.17 23.13 -15.55
C VAL A 41 -17.98 24.01 -14.60
N THR A 42 -17.53 24.20 -13.37
CA THR A 42 -18.19 25.10 -12.40
C THR A 42 -18.22 26.54 -12.88
N LYS A 43 -17.11 27.05 -13.45
CA LYS A 43 -17.07 28.40 -14.06
C LYS A 43 -18.04 28.53 -15.23
N ASN A 44 -18.05 27.55 -16.13
CA ASN A 44 -18.93 27.55 -17.30
C ASN A 44 -20.40 27.46 -16.90
N ALA A 45 -20.73 26.64 -15.90
CA ALA A 45 -22.07 26.54 -15.35
C ALA A 45 -22.53 27.88 -14.75
N ALA A 46 -21.68 28.57 -14.00
CA ALA A 46 -21.99 29.88 -13.44
C ALA A 46 -22.15 30.99 -14.50
N ALA A 47 -21.41 30.90 -15.61
CA ALA A 47 -21.49 31.85 -16.71
C ALA A 47 -22.74 31.66 -17.60
N ASP A 48 -23.33 30.47 -17.58
CA ASP A 48 -24.51 30.14 -18.38
C ASP A 48 -25.78 30.77 -17.78
N ARG A 49 -26.19 31.91 -18.35
CA ARG A 49 -27.40 32.65 -17.97
C ARG A 49 -28.70 31.98 -18.43
N THR A 50 -28.64 30.93 -19.24
CA THR A 50 -29.85 30.22 -19.73
C THR A 50 -30.37 29.22 -18.70
N ARG A 51 -29.56 28.86 -17.70
CA ARG A 51 -29.90 27.89 -16.65
C ARG A 51 -30.30 28.60 -15.36
N THR A 52 -31.29 28.04 -14.67
CA THR A 52 -31.57 28.43 -13.27
C THR A 52 -30.42 28.04 -12.36
N ALA A 53 -30.32 28.65 -11.17
CA ALA A 53 -29.29 28.29 -10.20
C ALA A 53 -29.32 26.80 -9.82
N GLU A 54 -30.50 26.18 -9.81
CA GLU A 54 -30.67 24.74 -9.61
C GLU A 54 -30.17 23.93 -10.79
N GLY A 55 -30.48 24.34 -12.03
CA GLY A 55 -29.98 23.69 -13.25
C GLY A 55 -28.45 23.77 -13.38
N GLN A 56 -27.84 24.88 -12.96
CA GLN A 56 -26.38 25.02 -12.91
C GLN A 56 -25.76 24.02 -11.92
N ARG A 57 -26.33 23.87 -10.72
CA ARG A 57 -25.88 22.89 -9.72
C ARG A 57 -26.06 21.46 -10.20
N GLY A 58 -27.21 21.14 -10.80
CA GLY A 58 -27.50 19.83 -11.38
C GLY A 58 -26.46 19.44 -12.44
N PHE A 59 -26.14 20.36 -13.35
CA PHE A 59 -25.13 20.15 -14.38
C PHE A 59 -23.74 19.85 -13.82
N VAL A 60 -23.31 20.61 -12.80
CA VAL A 60 -22.01 20.37 -12.13
C VAL A 60 -22.02 19.01 -11.42
N ARG A 61 -23.10 18.65 -10.72
CA ARG A 61 -23.24 17.35 -10.04
C ARG A 61 -23.15 16.18 -11.02
N THR A 62 -23.86 16.25 -12.13
CA THR A 62 -23.79 15.22 -13.18
C THR A 62 -22.37 15.05 -13.68
N HIS A 63 -21.66 16.15 -13.94
CA HIS A 63 -20.27 16.06 -14.39
C HIS A 63 -19.33 15.44 -13.34
N ILE A 64 -19.51 15.77 -12.05
CA ILE A 64 -18.74 15.15 -10.97
C ILE A 64 -18.99 13.64 -10.91
N ILE A 65 -20.26 13.23 -11.04
CA ILE A 65 -20.66 11.82 -11.01
C ILE A 65 -20.11 11.07 -12.23
N ASP A 66 -20.21 11.62 -13.43
CA ASP A 66 -19.81 10.89 -14.64
C ASP A 66 -18.27 10.89 -14.82
N GLY A 67 -17.62 12.02 -14.57
CA GLY A 67 -16.19 12.21 -14.80
C GLY A 67 -15.35 11.91 -13.56
N THR A 68 -15.44 12.77 -12.54
CA THR A 68 -14.53 12.75 -11.38
C THR A 68 -14.65 11.46 -10.57
N SER A 69 -15.86 10.90 -10.42
CA SER A 69 -16.06 9.63 -9.71
C SER A 69 -15.32 8.47 -10.38
N THR A 70 -15.28 8.43 -11.72
CA THR A 70 -14.63 7.38 -12.50
C THR A 70 -13.12 7.40 -12.29
N SER A 71 -12.50 8.59 -12.31
CA SER A 71 -11.07 8.75 -12.00
C SER A 71 -10.74 8.33 -10.57
N LEU A 72 -11.60 8.68 -9.60
CA LEU A 72 -11.44 8.29 -8.19
C LEU A 72 -11.57 6.77 -7.99
N ARG A 73 -12.51 6.12 -8.68
CA ARG A 73 -12.66 4.65 -8.64
C ARG A 73 -11.41 3.96 -9.19
N LYS A 74 -10.90 4.43 -10.33
CA LYS A 74 -9.66 3.91 -10.91
C LYS A 74 -8.49 4.04 -9.94
N ALA A 75 -8.33 5.20 -9.30
CA ALA A 75 -7.28 5.42 -8.30
C ALA A 75 -7.39 4.46 -7.10
N ARG A 76 -8.60 4.29 -6.54
CA ARG A 76 -8.84 3.34 -5.44
C ARG A 76 -8.55 1.90 -5.82
N SER A 77 -9.03 1.47 -6.99
CA SER A 77 -8.79 0.11 -7.51
C SER A 77 -7.30 -0.15 -7.70
N GLN A 78 -6.57 0.82 -8.26
CA GLN A 78 -5.13 0.71 -8.46
C GLN A 78 -4.36 0.68 -7.13
N ALA A 79 -4.70 1.56 -6.19
CA ALA A 79 -4.10 1.54 -4.85
C ALA A 79 -4.33 0.19 -4.15
N LYS A 80 -5.55 -0.36 -4.25
CA LYS A 80 -5.86 -1.70 -3.72
C LYS A 80 -5.01 -2.79 -4.37
N GLN A 81 -4.95 -2.82 -5.70
CA GLN A 81 -4.14 -3.81 -6.42
C GLN A 81 -2.67 -3.74 -5.99
N CYS A 82 -2.10 -2.54 -5.87
CA CYS A 82 -0.72 -2.39 -5.42
C CYS A 82 -0.53 -2.87 -3.97
N ARG A 83 -1.47 -2.64 -3.06
CA ARG A 83 -1.40 -3.18 -1.69
C ARG A 83 -1.45 -4.71 -1.68
N ASP A 84 -2.30 -5.31 -2.51
CA ASP A 84 -2.41 -6.77 -2.64
C ASP A 84 -1.12 -7.39 -3.22
N ASP A 85 -0.51 -6.72 -4.20
CA ASP A 85 0.78 -7.11 -4.78
C ASP A 85 1.92 -6.99 -3.77
N LEU A 86 1.96 -5.92 -2.97
CA LEU A 86 2.93 -5.75 -1.88
C LEU A 86 2.76 -6.82 -0.81
N ALA A 87 1.52 -7.09 -0.38
CA ALA A 87 1.25 -8.16 0.59
C ALA A 87 1.72 -9.52 0.06
N THR A 88 1.54 -9.78 -1.24
CA THR A 88 2.03 -10.99 -1.90
C THR A 88 3.55 -11.04 -1.96
N TRP A 89 4.21 -9.93 -2.30
CA TRP A 89 5.67 -9.83 -2.32
C TRP A 89 6.26 -10.07 -0.93
N THR A 90 5.78 -9.37 0.09
CA THR A 90 6.21 -9.51 1.49
C THR A 90 6.04 -10.95 2.00
N LYS A 91 4.97 -11.65 1.60
CA LYS A 91 4.75 -13.07 1.94
C LYS A 91 5.77 -14.01 1.29
N ARG A 92 6.38 -13.64 0.16
CA ARG A 92 7.44 -14.41 -0.51
C ARG A 92 8.81 -14.19 0.11
N LEU A 93 9.00 -13.10 0.86
CA LEU A 93 10.25 -12.79 1.59
C LEU A 93 10.31 -13.59 2.90
N VAL A 94 10.38 -14.90 2.77
CA VAL A 94 10.50 -15.88 3.86
C VAL A 94 11.64 -16.85 3.55
N PRO A 95 12.25 -17.51 4.55
CA PRO A 95 13.24 -18.54 4.28
C PRO A 95 12.65 -19.66 3.42
N PRO A 96 13.43 -20.26 2.52
CA PRO A 96 12.96 -21.35 1.69
C PRO A 96 12.46 -22.51 2.56
N THR A 97 11.28 -23.02 2.22
CA THR A 97 10.75 -24.25 2.82
C THR A 97 11.59 -25.41 2.27
N GLY A 98 12.44 -26.00 3.12
CA GLY A 98 13.30 -27.09 2.69
C GLY A 98 12.50 -28.26 2.11
N ASP A 99 13.08 -28.94 1.11
CA ASP A 99 12.48 -30.12 0.48
C ASP A 99 12.17 -31.19 1.53
N LYS A 100 11.03 -31.86 1.37
CA LYS A 100 10.62 -32.98 2.23
C LYS A 100 11.41 -34.25 1.92
N SER A 101 11.99 -34.34 0.72
CA SER A 101 12.82 -35.47 0.29
C SER A 101 14.24 -35.40 0.88
N ASP A 102 14.68 -34.21 1.30
CA ASP A 102 16.00 -33.98 1.89
C ASP A 102 15.97 -34.26 3.40
N LEU A 103 16.24 -35.52 3.74
CA LEU A 103 16.30 -36.00 5.12
C LEU A 103 17.45 -35.36 5.91
N GLU A 104 18.58 -35.06 5.27
CA GLU A 104 19.74 -34.48 5.94
C GLU A 104 19.40 -33.07 6.45
N THR A 105 18.83 -32.23 5.58
CA THR A 105 18.37 -30.89 5.97
C THR A 105 17.21 -30.93 6.96
N ALA A 106 16.38 -31.98 6.95
CA ALA A 106 15.34 -32.17 7.97
C ALA A 106 15.94 -32.48 9.36
N VAL A 107 16.99 -33.30 9.44
CA VAL A 107 17.71 -33.61 10.68
C VAL A 107 18.36 -32.37 11.26
N VAL A 108 19.12 -31.62 10.45
CA VAL A 108 19.77 -30.37 10.90
C VAL A 108 18.74 -29.37 11.46
N ARG A 109 17.60 -29.19 10.79
CA ARG A 109 16.51 -28.33 11.30
C ARG A 109 15.89 -28.84 12.59
N SER A 110 15.84 -30.16 12.80
CA SER A 110 15.39 -30.75 14.05
C SER A 110 16.38 -30.45 15.18
N ASP A 111 17.67 -30.61 14.93
CA ASP A 111 18.74 -30.39 15.91
C ASP A 111 18.82 -28.92 16.33
N ILE A 112 18.71 -27.98 15.38
CA ILE A 112 18.66 -26.55 15.67
C ILE A 112 17.46 -26.21 16.57
N ARG A 113 16.28 -26.77 16.28
CA ARG A 113 15.07 -26.56 17.12
C ARG A 113 15.22 -27.21 18.49
N ALA A 114 15.84 -28.37 18.59
CA ALA A 114 16.12 -29.04 19.86
C ALA A 114 17.10 -28.21 20.71
N MET A 115 18.19 -27.75 20.11
CA MET A 115 19.16 -26.84 20.74
C MET A 115 18.46 -25.57 21.24
N PHE A 116 17.66 -24.91 20.39
CA PHE A 116 16.95 -23.70 20.77
C PHE A 116 15.97 -23.93 21.93
N ARG A 117 15.20 -25.02 21.92
CA ARG A 117 14.28 -25.36 23.03
C ARG A 117 15.01 -25.74 24.32
N GLY A 118 16.22 -26.27 24.23
CA GLY A 118 17.07 -26.59 25.38
C GLY A 118 17.69 -25.37 26.06
N MET A 119 17.73 -24.22 25.39
CA MET A 119 18.27 -22.99 25.98
C MET A 119 17.35 -22.41 27.08
N PRO A 120 17.91 -21.93 28.20
CA PRO A 120 17.20 -21.10 29.16
C PRO A 120 16.50 -19.91 28.49
N ALA A 121 15.37 -19.47 29.06
CA ALA A 121 14.62 -18.32 28.55
C ALA A 121 15.47 -17.05 28.25
N PRO A 122 16.40 -16.59 29.13
CA PRO A 122 17.23 -15.43 28.82
C PRO A 122 18.17 -15.66 27.63
N GLU A 123 18.73 -16.87 27.51
CA GLU A 123 19.62 -17.23 26.39
C GLU A 123 18.86 -17.29 25.07
N ARG A 124 17.62 -17.82 25.06
CA ARG A 124 16.76 -17.79 23.86
C ARG A 124 16.49 -16.39 23.37
N MET A 125 16.22 -15.46 24.29
CA MET A 125 15.98 -14.05 23.93
C MET A 125 17.23 -13.40 23.34
N GLN A 126 18.40 -13.68 23.91
CA GLN A 126 19.68 -13.21 23.36
C GLN A 126 19.96 -13.85 22.00
N PHE A 127 19.68 -15.14 21.83
CA PHE A 127 19.84 -15.85 20.57
C PHE A 127 18.97 -15.21 19.48
N LEU A 128 17.67 -15.04 19.71
CA LEU A 128 16.76 -14.42 18.73
C LEU A 128 17.07 -12.95 18.42
N ALA A 129 17.77 -12.25 19.31
CA ALA A 129 18.15 -10.86 19.12
C ALA A 129 19.33 -10.68 18.14
N LYS A 130 20.11 -11.74 17.87
CA LYS A 130 21.20 -11.68 16.88
C LYS A 130 20.64 -11.50 15.46
N LEU A 131 21.32 -10.68 14.67
CA LEU A 131 20.93 -10.31 13.30
C LEU A 131 21.73 -11.07 12.23
N ASP A 132 22.71 -11.86 12.62
CA ASP A 132 23.70 -12.51 11.75
C ASP A 132 23.55 -14.02 11.71
N HIS A 133 22.35 -14.54 11.98
CA HIS A 133 22.12 -15.98 11.93
C HIS A 133 22.32 -16.52 10.51
N PRO A 134 22.85 -17.74 10.37
CA PRO A 134 22.83 -18.47 9.11
C PRO A 134 21.39 -18.73 8.62
N VAL A 135 21.21 -18.86 7.31
CA VAL A 135 19.88 -19.11 6.68
C VAL A 135 19.24 -20.39 7.25
N GLU A 136 20.05 -21.39 7.59
CA GLU A 136 19.63 -22.68 8.15
C GLU A 136 18.93 -22.49 9.49
N VAL A 137 19.38 -21.55 10.33
CA VAL A 137 18.76 -21.23 11.62
C VAL A 137 17.40 -20.59 11.39
N TYR A 138 17.30 -19.63 10.47
CA TYR A 138 16.01 -19.02 10.10
C TYR A 138 15.04 -20.06 9.54
N SER A 139 15.50 -20.91 8.62
CA SER A 139 14.68 -21.98 8.04
C SER A 139 14.21 -22.95 9.12
N ALA A 140 15.09 -23.38 10.04
CA ALA A 140 14.72 -24.28 11.13
C ALA A 140 13.64 -23.69 12.05
N LEU A 141 13.80 -22.43 12.47
CA LEU A 141 12.89 -21.80 13.43
C LEU A 141 11.57 -21.31 12.80
N LEU A 142 11.57 -20.97 11.51
CA LEU A 142 10.40 -20.42 10.80
C LEU A 142 9.59 -21.45 9.99
N SER A 143 10.16 -22.62 9.69
CA SER A 143 9.52 -23.68 8.87
C SER A 143 8.38 -24.45 9.56
N GLY A 144 8.26 -24.36 10.89
CA GLY A 144 7.22 -25.04 11.66
C GLY A 144 6.18 -24.08 12.26
N PRO A 145 5.00 -24.60 12.64
CA PRO A 145 4.09 -23.90 13.56
C PRO A 145 4.83 -23.49 14.85
N THR A 146 4.45 -22.36 15.44
CA THR A 146 5.04 -21.81 16.67
C THR A 146 5.12 -22.82 17.81
N LEU A 147 4.13 -23.72 17.90
CA LEU A 147 4.08 -24.81 18.88
C LEU A 147 5.28 -25.78 18.77
N LEU A 148 5.78 -26.02 17.56
CA LEU A 148 6.87 -26.98 17.30
C LEU A 148 8.26 -26.32 17.36
N SER A 149 8.36 -25.04 17.03
CA SER A 149 9.62 -24.29 17.08
C SER A 149 9.95 -23.76 18.47
N GLY A 150 8.96 -23.66 19.37
CA GLY A 150 9.17 -23.15 20.73
C GLY A 150 9.37 -21.63 20.81
N ILE A 151 8.95 -20.91 19.77
CA ILE A 151 8.91 -19.44 19.72
C ILE A 151 7.45 -18.95 19.73
N SER A 152 7.20 -17.82 20.38
CA SER A 152 5.90 -17.13 20.31
C SER A 152 5.67 -16.47 18.96
N GLU A 153 4.42 -16.10 18.63
CA GLU A 153 4.12 -15.36 17.39
C GLU A 153 4.87 -14.03 17.31
N ALA A 154 5.02 -13.32 18.42
CA ALA A 154 5.79 -12.07 18.47
C ALA A 154 7.29 -12.30 18.17
N GLN A 155 7.86 -13.38 18.73
CA GLN A 155 9.24 -13.78 18.42
C GLN A 155 9.39 -14.20 16.96
N ARG A 156 8.40 -14.92 16.41
CA ARG A 156 8.37 -15.33 15.01
C ARG A 156 8.33 -14.12 14.07
N ALA A 157 7.49 -13.13 14.35
CA ALA A 157 7.42 -11.90 13.58
C ALA A 157 8.76 -11.16 13.60
N LYS A 158 9.39 -11.02 14.77
CA LYS A 158 10.72 -10.38 14.90
C LYS A 158 11.81 -11.15 14.16
N LEU A 159 11.81 -12.48 14.26
CA LEU A 159 12.81 -13.30 13.58
C LEU A 159 12.66 -13.22 12.06
N LEU A 160 11.43 -13.14 11.55
CA LEU A 160 11.16 -12.93 10.14
C LEU A 160 11.60 -11.53 9.66
N ASP A 161 11.41 -10.51 10.50
CA ASP A 161 11.89 -9.15 10.22
C ASP A 161 13.42 -9.08 10.15
N ASN A 162 14.12 -9.76 11.08
CA ASN A 162 15.58 -9.91 11.05
C ASN A 162 16.03 -10.60 9.76
N TYR A 163 15.38 -11.71 9.38
CA TYR A 163 15.68 -12.43 8.14
C TYR A 163 15.55 -11.51 6.90
N ARG A 164 14.45 -10.77 6.81
CA ARG A 164 14.23 -9.83 5.71
C ARG A 164 15.26 -8.71 5.69
N SER A 165 15.60 -8.16 6.86
CA SER A 165 16.61 -7.12 6.98
C SER A 165 18.00 -7.60 6.55
N GLN A 166 18.33 -8.87 6.81
CA GLN A 166 19.63 -9.45 6.44
C GLN A 166 19.70 -9.87 4.98
N PHE A 167 18.69 -10.56 4.46
CA PHE A 167 18.74 -11.22 3.13
C PHE A 167 17.94 -10.50 2.05
N HIS A 168 17.04 -9.58 2.42
CA HIS A 168 16.09 -8.92 1.51
C HIS A 168 16.01 -7.40 1.75
N ALA A 169 17.08 -6.76 2.23
CA ALA A 169 17.10 -5.33 2.56
C ALA A 169 16.67 -4.45 1.36
N ALA A 170 17.17 -4.78 0.16
CA ALA A 170 16.83 -4.05 -1.06
C ALA A 170 15.33 -4.21 -1.42
N ASP A 171 14.77 -5.41 -1.29
CA ASP A 171 13.34 -5.65 -1.51
C ASP A 171 12.49 -4.88 -0.50
N MET A 172 12.89 -4.87 0.77
CA MET A 172 12.20 -4.11 1.82
C MET A 172 12.22 -2.60 1.55
N GLN A 173 13.34 -2.07 1.04
CA GLN A 173 13.42 -0.67 0.63
C GLN A 173 12.46 -0.35 -0.52
N LEU A 174 12.37 -1.22 -1.52
CA LEU A 174 11.44 -1.05 -2.65
C LEU A 174 9.97 -1.16 -2.20
N ILE A 175 9.66 -2.07 -1.27
CA ILE A 175 8.34 -2.18 -0.66
C ILE A 175 7.98 -0.86 0.04
N ALA A 176 8.86 -0.33 0.88
CA ALA A 176 8.63 0.94 1.59
C ALA A 176 8.38 2.11 0.62
N GLN A 177 9.19 2.22 -0.44
CA GLN A 177 9.01 3.26 -1.47
C GLN A 177 7.66 3.15 -2.20
N GLN A 178 7.18 1.92 -2.42
CA GLN A 178 5.87 1.68 -3.04
C GLN A 178 4.72 2.00 -2.07
N GLU A 179 4.86 1.68 -0.78
CA GLU A 179 3.89 2.05 0.26
C GLU A 179 3.75 3.57 0.37
N ASP A 180 4.86 4.29 0.34
CA ASP A 180 4.85 5.76 0.33
C ASP A 180 4.14 6.32 -0.92
N ALA A 181 4.36 5.72 -2.10
CA ALA A 181 3.68 6.12 -3.33
C ALA A 181 2.15 5.87 -3.27
N ILE A 182 1.73 4.77 -2.63
CA ILE A 182 0.30 4.47 -2.41
C ILE A 182 -0.30 5.51 -1.46
N ALA A 183 0.38 5.81 -0.34
CA ALA A 183 -0.06 6.82 0.62
C ALA A 183 -0.16 8.21 -0.04
N PHE A 184 0.77 8.53 -0.94
CA PHE A 184 0.71 9.74 -1.74
C PHE A 184 -0.53 9.80 -2.64
N LEU A 185 -0.84 8.72 -3.36
CA LEU A 185 -2.05 8.63 -4.18
C LEU A 185 -3.33 8.74 -3.34
N ASP A 186 -3.39 8.13 -2.16
CA ASP A 186 -4.53 8.23 -1.25
C ASP A 186 -4.74 9.69 -0.78
N ALA A 187 -3.65 10.39 -0.47
CA ALA A 187 -3.70 11.80 -0.06
C ALA A 187 -4.22 12.69 -1.20
N VAL A 188 -3.73 12.49 -2.43
CA VAL A 188 -4.24 13.19 -3.62
C VAL A 188 -5.72 12.89 -3.84
N SER A 189 -6.10 11.60 -3.76
CA SER A 189 -7.49 11.15 -3.91
C SER A 189 -8.41 11.81 -2.87
N SER A 190 -7.96 11.93 -1.62
CA SER A 190 -8.71 12.57 -0.54
C SER A 190 -8.93 14.06 -0.80
N THR A 191 -7.92 14.76 -1.33
CA THR A 191 -8.04 16.16 -1.75
C THR A 191 -9.09 16.32 -2.86
N VAL A 192 -9.06 15.45 -3.87
CA VAL A 192 -10.03 15.47 -4.98
C VAL A 192 -11.44 15.15 -4.50
N VAL A 193 -11.61 14.16 -3.63
CA VAL A 193 -12.91 13.84 -3.00
C VAL A 193 -13.47 15.06 -2.27
N ASN A 194 -12.64 15.75 -1.47
CA ASN A 194 -13.08 16.91 -0.71
C ASN A 194 -13.44 18.10 -1.61
N GLU A 195 -12.70 18.33 -2.69
CA GLU A 195 -13.01 19.40 -3.66
C GLU A 195 -14.29 19.08 -4.44
N ALA A 196 -14.45 17.83 -4.89
CA ALA A 196 -15.63 17.37 -5.61
C ALA A 196 -16.90 17.40 -4.73
N ALA A 197 -16.80 16.93 -3.49
CA ALA A 197 -17.90 16.99 -2.53
C ALA A 197 -18.32 18.44 -2.24
N ARG A 198 -17.36 19.32 -1.98
CA ARG A 198 -17.62 20.75 -1.75
C ARG A 198 -18.28 21.41 -2.96
N THR A 199 -17.78 21.12 -4.16
CA THR A 199 -18.29 21.71 -5.40
C THR A 199 -19.69 21.20 -5.76
N GLY A 200 -19.96 19.92 -5.54
CA GLY A 200 -21.27 19.33 -5.74
C GLY A 200 -22.26 19.59 -4.60
N GLY A 201 -21.82 20.19 -3.49
CA GLY A 201 -22.66 20.43 -2.32
C GLY A 201 -23.10 19.14 -1.62
N TRP A 202 -22.20 18.16 -1.54
CA TRP A 202 -22.32 16.95 -0.72
C TRP A 202 -21.41 17.06 0.50
N GLN A 203 -21.71 16.32 1.56
CA GLN A 203 -20.69 16.03 2.57
C GLN A 203 -19.67 15.03 2.00
N SER A 204 -18.39 15.12 2.42
CA SER A 204 -17.32 14.25 1.88
C SER A 204 -17.62 12.76 2.05
N HIS A 205 -18.29 12.37 3.14
CA HIS A 205 -18.66 10.97 3.39
C HIS A 205 -19.80 10.50 2.48
N GLU A 206 -20.79 11.34 2.19
CA GLU A 206 -21.88 11.05 1.24
C GLU A 206 -21.32 10.83 -0.16
N PHE A 207 -20.42 11.71 -0.60
CA PHE A 207 -19.79 11.58 -1.90
C PHE A 207 -18.89 10.33 -2.00
N SER A 208 -18.17 10.01 -0.92
CA SER A 208 -17.38 8.77 -0.85
C SER A 208 -18.24 7.53 -0.99
N LYS A 209 -19.42 7.51 -0.34
CA LYS A 209 -20.40 6.42 -0.45
C LYS A 209 -20.96 6.31 -1.86
N LEU A 210 -21.27 7.44 -2.52
CA LEU A 210 -21.72 7.45 -3.91
C LEU A 210 -20.68 6.85 -4.87
N ILE A 211 -19.39 7.11 -4.64
CA ILE A 211 -18.30 6.51 -5.42
C ILE A 211 -18.25 4.98 -5.22
N GLU A 212 -18.58 4.49 -4.04
CA GLU A 212 -18.57 3.06 -3.68
C GLU A 212 -19.80 2.30 -4.16
N GLU A 213 -20.97 2.94 -4.14
CA GLU A 213 -22.25 2.35 -4.53
C GLU A 213 -22.49 2.32 -6.04
N ALA A 214 -21.77 3.13 -6.82
CA ALA A 214 -21.84 3.14 -8.29
C ALA A 214 -21.15 1.91 -8.95
N ASN A 215 -21.20 0.75 -8.29
CA ASN A 215 -20.71 -0.55 -8.77
C ASN A 215 -21.84 -1.37 -9.38
#